data_AF-A0A7X5VKZ8-F1
#
_entry.id   AF-A0A7X5VKZ8-F1
#
_cell.length_a   1.000
_cell.length_b   1.000
_cell.length_c   1.000
_cell.angle_alpha   90.00
_cell.angle_beta   90.00
_cell.angle_gamma   90.00
#
_symmetry.space_group_name_H-M   'P 1'
#
loop_
_entity.id
_entity.type
_entity.pdbx_description
1 polymer ?
#
loop_
_entity_poly.entity_id
_entity_poly.type
_entity_poly.pdbx_seq_one_letter_code
_entity_poly.pdbx_strand_id
1 'polypeptide(L)'
;MSGNSKRISIWGPLVALLLAGGFVWAEPEADAKPKKEDGQGTLAEYVSVDASAIPQSNTIGTKLAVDSQLTPAIVGTVSSELIREQQAVNLSDVLENVSGLNIQAQSGVHEFFTLRGFDSLSGALVMIDGAAVPEATFYPTYNIQGVEVLKGPGGYLYGADPMAGAVNIVRKQPVPNDFLG
;
A
#
# COMPACT_ATOMS: atom_id res chain seq x y z
N MET A 1 -22.98 48.58 50.86
CA MET A 1 -22.68 48.46 49.41
C MET A 1 -23.93 47.96 48.71
N SER A 2 -24.38 48.71 47.70
CA SER A 2 -25.25 48.37 46.56
C SER A 2 -26.22 47.18 46.70
N GLY A 3 -27.53 47.29 46.51
CA GLY A 3 -28.30 48.25 45.74
C GLY A 3 -29.58 47.55 45.25
N ASN A 4 -30.70 48.00 45.81
CA ASN A 4 -32.10 47.93 45.38
C ASN A 4 -32.66 46.80 44.48
N SER A 5 -33.73 46.22 45.05
CA SER A 5 -34.90 45.60 44.44
C SER A 5 -35.57 46.43 43.33
N LYS A 6 -36.28 45.77 42.39
CA LYS A 6 -37.70 46.03 42.01
C LYS A 6 -38.33 44.81 41.32
N ARG A 7 -39.58 44.53 41.69
CA ARG A 7 -40.53 43.56 41.11
C ARG A 7 -41.46 44.26 40.10
N ILE A 8 -42.31 43.46 39.41
CA ILE A 8 -43.57 43.78 38.66
C ILE A 8 -43.31 43.91 37.14
N SER A 9 -43.66 42.97 36.24
CA SER A 9 -44.92 42.30 35.83
C SER A 9 -45.72 43.02 34.72
N ILE A 10 -46.57 42.22 34.07
CA ILE A 10 -47.77 42.50 33.25
C ILE A 10 -47.64 42.48 31.69
N TRP A 11 -48.57 41.72 31.09
CA TRP A 11 -49.12 41.68 29.70
C TRP A 11 -48.55 40.65 28.70
N GLY A 12 -49.32 39.58 28.47
CA GLY A 12 -49.51 39.00 27.13
C GLY A 12 -50.57 39.79 26.33
N PRO A 13 -51.12 39.31 25.20
CA PRO A 13 -50.88 38.04 24.50
C PRO A 13 -50.46 38.24 23.02
N LEU A 14 -49.89 37.21 22.38
CA LEU A 14 -50.12 36.98 20.95
C LEU A 14 -49.97 35.48 20.65
N VAL A 15 -51.07 34.95 20.12
CA VAL A 15 -51.27 33.57 19.70
C VAL A 15 -50.68 33.34 18.30
N ALA A 16 -50.40 32.07 18.02
CA ALA A 16 -50.05 31.41 16.74
C ALA A 16 -48.53 31.25 16.52
N LEU A 17 -47.98 30.11 16.12
CA LEU A 17 -48.53 28.95 15.39
C LEU A 17 -47.61 27.73 15.62
N LEU A 18 -48.20 26.53 15.64
CA LEU A 18 -47.53 25.22 15.74
C LEU A 18 -46.47 25.00 14.63
N LEU A 19 -45.31 24.46 14.98
CA LEU A 19 -44.54 23.54 14.12
C LEU A 19 -43.76 22.57 15.01
N ALA A 20 -44.13 21.29 14.90
CA ALA A 20 -43.49 20.17 15.55
C ALA A 20 -42.07 19.97 15.02
N GLY A 21 -41.12 19.72 15.92
CA GLY A 21 -39.75 19.39 15.56
C GLY A 21 -38.96 19.01 16.81
N GLY A 22 -39.15 17.79 17.29
CA GLY A 22 -38.33 17.23 18.37
C GLY A 22 -36.88 17.13 17.92
N PHE A 23 -35.98 17.74 18.69
CA PHE A 23 -34.56 17.44 18.65
C PHE A 23 -34.37 15.99 19.14
N VAL A 24 -34.00 15.09 18.24
CA VAL A 24 -33.55 13.72 18.59
C VAL A 24 -32.03 13.71 18.52
N TRP A 25 -31.39 13.48 19.67
CA TRP A 25 -29.98 13.09 19.74
C TRP A 25 -29.89 11.63 19.30
N ALA A 26 -29.08 11.33 18.28
CA ALA A 26 -28.88 9.96 17.82
C ALA A 26 -27.80 9.27 18.66
N GLU A 27 -28.19 8.23 19.39
CA GLU A 27 -27.30 7.28 20.07
C GLU A 27 -26.62 6.40 19.00
N PRO A 28 -25.31 6.09 19.08
CA PRO A 28 -24.68 5.16 18.15
C PRO A 28 -25.27 3.75 18.34
N GLU A 29 -26.02 3.31 17.35
CA GLU A 29 -26.69 2.02 17.31
C GLU A 29 -25.65 0.89 17.24
N ALA A 30 -25.69 0.01 18.23
CA ALA A 30 -24.80 -1.13 18.37
C ALA A 30 -24.96 -2.13 17.20
N ASP A 31 -23.83 -2.69 16.77
CA ASP A 31 -23.63 -3.62 15.66
C ASP A 31 -24.74 -4.68 15.48
N ALA A 32 -25.67 -4.42 14.57
CA ALA A 32 -26.65 -5.39 14.12
C ALA A 32 -26.01 -6.36 13.12
N LYS A 33 -25.84 -7.64 13.52
CA LYS A 33 -25.40 -8.72 12.62
C LYS A 33 -26.45 -8.97 11.52
N PRO A 34 -26.06 -9.10 10.24
CA PRO A 34 -27.04 -9.25 9.17
C PRO A 34 -27.68 -10.65 9.17
N LYS A 35 -29.00 -10.66 9.03
CA LYS A 35 -29.88 -11.83 8.87
C LYS A 35 -29.78 -12.33 7.43
N LYS A 36 -29.64 -13.65 7.23
CA LYS A 36 -29.64 -14.26 5.89
C LYS A 36 -31.04 -14.22 5.30
N GLU A 37 -31.17 -13.62 4.13
CA GLU A 37 -32.37 -13.64 3.27
C GLU A 37 -32.12 -14.56 2.08
N ASP A 38 -33.02 -15.51 1.88
CA ASP A 38 -32.99 -16.47 0.79
C ASP A 38 -33.60 -15.82 -0.46
N GLY A 39 -32.77 -15.50 -1.45
CA GLY A 39 -33.25 -14.95 -2.72
C GLY A 39 -32.14 -14.61 -3.70
N GLN A 40 -31.98 -15.46 -4.71
CA GLN A 40 -31.33 -15.27 -6.02
C GLN A 40 -30.58 -13.94 -6.21
N GLY A 41 -29.29 -13.93 -5.88
CA GLY A 41 -28.39 -12.78 -6.03
C GLY A 41 -27.25 -13.07 -6.99
N THR A 42 -26.98 -12.11 -7.87
CA THR A 42 -25.79 -12.01 -8.71
C THR A 42 -24.55 -12.34 -7.87
N LEU A 43 -23.75 -13.32 -8.31
CA LEU A 43 -22.51 -13.70 -7.64
C LEU A 43 -21.51 -12.54 -7.80
N ALA A 44 -21.52 -11.60 -6.87
CA ALA A 44 -20.36 -10.77 -6.62
C ALA A 44 -19.28 -11.74 -6.11
N GLU A 45 -18.35 -12.08 -6.99
CA GLU A 45 -17.16 -12.82 -6.64
C GLU A 45 -16.39 -12.01 -5.59
N TYR A 46 -16.51 -12.42 -4.33
CA TYR A 46 -15.65 -11.91 -3.28
C TYR A 46 -14.28 -12.53 -3.51
N VAL A 47 -13.41 -11.82 -4.23
CA VAL A 47 -11.99 -12.14 -4.29
C VAL A 47 -11.40 -11.79 -2.92
N SER A 48 -11.33 -12.79 -2.04
CA SER A 48 -10.56 -12.68 -0.81
C SER A 48 -9.08 -12.73 -1.18
N VAL A 49 -8.40 -11.59 -1.07
CA VAL A 49 -6.94 -11.57 -1.17
C VAL A 49 -6.39 -12.02 0.18
N ASP A 50 -5.74 -13.17 0.23
CA ASP A 50 -5.04 -13.61 1.43
C ASP A 50 -3.94 -12.59 1.76
N ALA A 51 -4.03 -11.96 2.94
CA ALA A 51 -3.05 -10.97 3.39
C ALA A 51 -1.62 -11.56 3.51
N SER A 52 -1.49 -12.89 3.53
CA SER A 52 -0.21 -13.60 3.49
C SER A 52 0.58 -13.36 2.21
N ALA A 53 -0.07 -12.98 1.10
CA ALA A 53 0.61 -12.72 -0.16
C ALA A 53 1.32 -11.35 -0.20
N ILE A 54 1.13 -10.48 0.81
CA ILE A 54 1.80 -9.18 0.88
C ILE A 54 2.96 -9.29 1.89
N PRO A 55 4.21 -9.03 1.48
CA PRO A 55 5.34 -8.97 2.40
C PRO A 55 5.10 -7.91 3.49
N GLN A 56 5.02 -8.36 4.74
CA GLN A 56 4.73 -7.49 5.89
C GLN A 56 5.93 -6.63 6.30
N SER A 57 7.14 -7.01 5.90
CA SER A 57 8.37 -6.24 6.15
C SER A 57 9.11 -5.92 4.86
N ASN A 58 9.86 -4.83 4.88
CA ASN A 58 10.78 -4.44 3.81
C ASN A 58 12.09 -3.93 4.40
N THR A 59 13.12 -3.86 3.55
CA THR A 59 14.43 -3.27 3.88
C THR A 59 14.70 -1.99 3.11
N ILE A 60 14.08 -1.82 1.95
CA ILE A 60 14.42 -0.75 0.99
C ILE A 60 14.21 0.67 1.52
N GLY A 61 13.25 0.89 2.43
CA GLY A 61 12.92 2.22 2.95
C GLY A 61 13.77 2.70 4.12
N THR A 62 14.57 1.82 4.73
CA THR A 62 15.35 2.16 5.95
C THR A 62 16.73 1.49 6.02
N LYS A 63 17.05 0.58 5.11
CA LYS A 63 18.16 -0.41 5.20
C LYS A 63 18.08 -1.35 6.40
N LEU A 64 16.95 -1.37 7.11
CA LEU A 64 16.67 -2.26 8.22
C LEU A 64 15.40 -3.04 7.89
N ALA A 65 15.29 -4.28 8.38
CA ALA A 65 14.03 -5.02 8.27
C ALA A 65 12.98 -4.37 9.17
N VAL A 66 12.02 -3.67 8.56
CA VAL A 66 10.96 -2.91 9.24
C VAL A 66 9.62 -3.28 8.62
N ASP A 67 8.57 -3.31 9.45
CA ASP A 67 7.20 -3.50 8.97
C ASP A 67 6.82 -2.43 7.95
N SER A 68 6.17 -2.82 6.86
CA SER A 68 5.76 -1.92 5.79
C SER A 68 4.83 -0.79 6.24
N GLN A 69 4.07 -0.97 7.31
CA GLN A 69 3.23 0.07 7.91
C GLN A 69 4.05 1.10 8.72
N LEU A 70 5.25 0.72 9.16
CA LEU A 70 6.16 1.57 9.93
C LEU A 70 7.24 2.22 9.07
N THR A 71 7.40 1.78 7.81
CA THR A 71 8.33 2.40 6.88
C THR A 71 7.87 3.81 6.51
N PRO A 72 8.66 4.87 6.76
CA PRO A 72 8.28 6.26 6.51
C PRO A 72 8.43 6.66 5.03
N ALA A 73 8.15 5.73 4.12
CA ALA A 73 8.27 5.91 2.68
C ALA A 73 7.24 5.06 1.94
N ILE A 74 6.92 5.45 0.71
CA ILE A 74 5.99 4.69 -0.11
C ILE A 74 6.74 3.49 -0.69
N VAL A 75 6.46 2.30 -0.19
CA VAL A 75 7.05 1.04 -0.65
C VAL A 75 5.98 0.17 -1.30
N GLY A 76 6.28 -0.38 -2.48
CA GLY A 76 5.54 -1.51 -3.05
C GLY A 76 6.33 -2.80 -2.82
N THR A 77 5.65 -3.89 -2.46
CA THR A 77 6.28 -5.19 -2.27
C THR A 77 5.55 -6.25 -3.06
N VAL A 78 6.30 -7.19 -3.63
CA VAL A 78 5.78 -8.36 -4.35
C VAL A 78 6.39 -9.60 -3.73
N SER A 79 5.55 -10.53 -3.28
CA SER A 79 5.98 -11.78 -2.62
C SER A 79 6.34 -12.88 -3.61
N SER A 80 7.09 -13.87 -3.14
CA SER A 80 7.36 -15.11 -3.89
C SER A 80 6.09 -15.86 -4.28
N GLU A 81 5.07 -15.82 -3.43
CA GLU A 81 3.79 -16.48 -3.61
C GLU A 81 3.07 -15.87 -4.82
N LEU A 82 2.99 -14.53 -4.88
CA LEU A 82 2.38 -13.82 -5.99
C LEU A 82 3.14 -14.02 -7.29
N ILE A 83 4.49 -13.95 -7.25
CA ILE A 83 5.36 -14.23 -8.41
C ILE A 83 5.07 -15.63 -8.97
N ARG A 84 4.92 -16.63 -8.09
CA ARG A 84 4.64 -18.02 -8.47
C ARG A 84 3.21 -18.19 -9.01
N GLU A 85 2.22 -17.57 -8.39
CA GLU A 85 0.81 -17.65 -8.79
C GLU A 85 0.57 -17.04 -10.17
N GLN A 86 1.25 -15.94 -10.47
CA GLN A 86 1.17 -15.28 -11.78
C GLN A 86 2.08 -15.91 -12.83
N GLN A 87 2.87 -16.92 -12.46
CA GLN A 87 3.86 -17.54 -13.33
C GLN A 87 4.81 -16.52 -13.99
N ALA A 88 5.16 -15.45 -13.27
CA ALA A 88 6.07 -14.41 -13.72
C ALA A 88 7.46 -15.02 -14.00
N VAL A 89 8.01 -14.77 -15.19
CA VAL A 89 9.27 -15.40 -15.64
C VAL A 89 10.46 -14.44 -15.56
N ASN A 90 10.20 -13.14 -15.53
CA ASN A 90 11.20 -12.08 -15.51
C ASN A 90 10.80 -10.96 -14.53
N LEU A 91 11.70 -10.01 -14.28
CA LEU A 91 11.44 -8.90 -13.35
C LEU A 91 10.33 -7.96 -13.86
N SER A 92 10.22 -7.76 -15.17
CA SER A 92 9.19 -6.91 -15.76
C SER A 92 7.79 -7.39 -15.39
N ASP A 93 7.52 -8.70 -15.53
CA ASP A 93 6.26 -9.33 -15.13
C ASP A 93 5.95 -9.08 -13.64
N VAL A 94 6.98 -9.15 -12.79
CA VAL A 94 6.86 -8.91 -11.36
C VAL A 94 6.51 -7.45 -11.07
N LEU A 95 7.18 -6.51 -11.76
CA LEU A 95 7.03 -5.07 -11.57
C LEU A 95 5.67 -4.54 -12.04
N GLU A 96 4.95 -5.24 -12.92
CA GLU A 96 3.56 -4.90 -13.30
C GLU A 96 2.60 -4.86 -12.10
N ASN A 97 2.91 -5.59 -11.03
CA ASN A 97 2.13 -5.59 -9.79
C ASN A 97 2.30 -4.31 -8.97
N VAL A 98 3.30 -3.49 -9.28
CA VAL A 98 3.66 -2.33 -8.46
C VAL A 98 3.13 -1.06 -9.09
N SER A 99 2.20 -0.42 -8.38
CA SER A 99 1.62 0.85 -8.84
C SER A 99 2.67 1.95 -9.05
N GLY A 100 2.51 2.69 -10.14
CA GLY A 100 3.43 3.78 -10.53
C GLY A 100 4.67 3.31 -11.29
N LEU A 101 4.77 2.01 -11.60
CA LEU A 101 5.67 1.49 -12.61
C LEU A 101 4.95 1.24 -13.92
N ASN A 102 5.69 1.36 -15.02
CA ASN A 102 5.24 0.93 -16.33
C ASN A 102 6.39 0.26 -17.07
N ILE A 103 6.15 -0.92 -17.65
CA ILE A 103 7.17 -1.66 -18.39
C ILE A 103 7.36 -1.03 -19.77
N GLN A 104 8.62 -0.78 -20.13
CA GLN A 104 9.04 -0.30 -21.45
C GLN A 104 9.92 -1.38 -22.09
N ALA A 105 9.40 -2.59 -22.25
CA ALA A 105 10.18 -3.70 -22.80
C ALA A 105 10.67 -3.36 -24.21
N GLN A 106 12.00 -3.21 -24.37
CA GLN A 106 12.65 -3.02 -25.66
C GLN A 106 13.50 -4.25 -25.96
N SER A 107 12.93 -5.16 -26.76
CA SER A 107 13.63 -6.29 -27.35
C SER A 107 14.29 -7.26 -26.36
N GLY A 108 13.51 -7.92 -25.49
CA GLY A 108 13.75 -9.25 -24.87
C GLY A 108 15.03 -9.54 -24.05
N VAL A 109 16.07 -8.74 -24.21
CA VAL A 109 17.41 -8.87 -23.61
C VAL A 109 17.57 -7.87 -22.48
N HIS A 110 16.88 -6.73 -22.59
CA HIS A 110 16.90 -5.66 -21.62
C HIS A 110 15.49 -5.40 -21.08
N GLU A 111 15.40 -5.28 -19.77
CA GLU A 111 14.18 -4.93 -19.06
C GLU A 111 14.27 -3.47 -18.65
N PHE A 112 13.51 -2.61 -19.32
CA PHE A 112 13.36 -1.21 -18.96
C PHE A 112 11.99 -0.98 -18.35
N PHE A 113 11.93 -0.11 -17.36
CA PHE A 113 10.69 0.34 -16.77
C PHE A 113 10.75 1.84 -16.55
N THR A 114 9.60 2.46 -16.37
CA THR A 114 9.52 3.81 -15.83
C THR A 114 8.97 3.75 -14.42
N LEU A 115 9.46 4.61 -13.55
CA LEU A 115 8.97 4.79 -12.19
C LEU A 115 8.56 6.24 -12.01
N ARG A 116 7.27 6.49 -11.78
CA ARG A 116 6.70 7.85 -11.67
C ARG A 116 7.10 8.79 -12.82
N GLY A 117 7.22 8.24 -14.04
CA GLY A 117 7.55 9.00 -15.25
C GLY A 117 9.03 9.18 -15.55
N PHE A 118 9.93 8.73 -14.68
CA PHE A 118 11.36 8.66 -14.97
C PHE A 118 11.70 7.30 -15.54
N ASP A 119 12.59 7.28 -16.53
CA ASP A 119 13.16 6.04 -17.06
C ASP A 119 14.05 5.37 -16.01
N SER A 120 14.11 4.04 -16.05
CA SER A 120 14.96 3.24 -15.18
C SER A 120 16.40 3.78 -15.27
N LEU A 121 17.02 3.77 -16.46
CA LEU A 121 18.45 4.05 -16.68
C LEU A 121 18.97 5.39 -16.12
N SER A 122 18.10 6.38 -15.98
CA SER A 122 18.47 7.72 -15.52
C SER A 122 17.83 8.14 -14.20
N GLY A 123 16.87 7.37 -13.69
CA GLY A 123 16.02 7.82 -12.59
C GLY A 123 15.71 6.78 -11.54
N ALA A 124 15.94 5.49 -11.78
CA ALA A 124 15.79 4.45 -10.80
C ALA A 124 17.13 3.82 -10.43
N LEU A 125 17.19 3.21 -9.25
CA LEU A 125 18.30 2.38 -8.83
C LEU A 125 17.83 0.93 -8.75
N VAL A 126 18.46 0.02 -9.49
CA VAL A 126 18.22 -1.42 -9.36
C VAL A 126 19.27 -2.05 -8.45
N MET A 127 18.79 -2.86 -7.50
CA MET A 127 19.62 -3.54 -6.52
C MET A 127 19.27 -5.02 -6.40
N ILE A 128 20.26 -5.81 -6.00
CA ILE A 128 20.07 -7.18 -5.50
C ILE A 128 20.54 -7.19 -4.04
N ASP A 129 19.65 -7.56 -3.12
CA ASP A 129 19.91 -7.58 -1.67
C ASP A 129 20.57 -6.28 -1.15
N GLY A 130 20.15 -5.13 -1.69
CA GLY A 130 20.66 -3.80 -1.32
C GLY A 130 21.99 -3.38 -1.97
N ALA A 131 22.58 -4.22 -2.84
CA ALA A 131 23.75 -3.87 -3.64
C ALA A 131 23.33 -3.44 -5.05
N ALA A 132 23.83 -2.28 -5.50
CA ALA A 132 23.56 -1.76 -6.84
C ALA A 132 24.04 -2.72 -7.92
N VAL A 133 23.21 -2.90 -8.96
CA VAL A 133 23.51 -3.73 -10.13
C VAL A 133 23.24 -2.95 -11.41
N PRO A 134 23.87 -3.33 -12.54
CA PRO A 134 23.60 -2.69 -13.81
C PRO A 134 22.11 -2.76 -14.17
N GLU A 135 21.54 -1.59 -14.38
CA GLU A 135 20.21 -1.38 -14.93
C GLU A 135 20.25 -1.71 -16.43
N ALA A 136 19.30 -2.52 -16.92
CA ALA A 136 19.27 -3.20 -18.22
C ALA A 136 19.72 -4.68 -18.26
N THR A 137 19.82 -5.40 -17.15
CA THR A 137 19.99 -6.87 -17.24
C THR A 137 18.63 -7.56 -17.18
N PHE A 138 18.47 -8.66 -17.92
CA PHE A 138 17.36 -9.59 -17.74
C PHE A 138 17.50 -10.32 -16.39
N TYR A 139 16.51 -10.18 -15.51
CA TYR A 139 16.49 -10.79 -14.18
C TYR A 139 15.43 -11.89 -14.11
N PRO A 140 15.83 -13.17 -14.22
CA PRO A 140 14.90 -14.28 -14.11
C PRO A 140 14.39 -14.47 -12.67
N THR A 141 13.15 -14.93 -12.52
CA THR A 141 12.47 -15.03 -11.21
C THR A 141 12.83 -16.26 -10.38
N TYR A 142 13.62 -17.21 -10.90
CA TYR A 142 13.84 -18.51 -10.23
C TYR A 142 14.46 -18.40 -8.83
N ASN A 143 15.33 -17.41 -8.61
CA ASN A 143 16.03 -17.17 -7.33
C ASN A 143 15.49 -15.97 -6.56
N ILE A 144 14.38 -15.37 -7.01
CA ILE A 144 13.77 -14.21 -6.36
C ILE A 144 12.82 -14.69 -5.25
N GLN A 145 13.03 -14.19 -4.04
CA GLN A 145 12.12 -14.35 -2.89
C GLN A 145 11.05 -13.26 -2.88
N GLY A 146 11.38 -12.08 -3.38
CA GLY A 146 10.45 -10.97 -3.51
C GLY A 146 11.11 -9.76 -4.12
N VAL A 147 10.30 -8.75 -4.42
CA VAL A 147 10.78 -7.46 -4.94
C VAL A 147 10.20 -6.36 -4.07
N GLU A 148 11.07 -5.43 -3.67
CA GLU A 148 10.70 -4.23 -2.93
C GLU A 148 10.96 -3.01 -3.81
N VAL A 149 10.04 -2.05 -3.83
CA VAL A 149 10.13 -0.85 -4.66
C VAL A 149 9.88 0.38 -3.82
N LEU A 150 10.92 1.19 -3.62
CA LEU A 150 10.84 2.49 -2.99
C LEU A 150 10.42 3.51 -4.05
N LYS A 151 9.30 4.20 -3.80
CA LYS A 151 8.74 5.17 -4.73
C LYS A 151 9.03 6.60 -4.24
N GLY A 152 9.83 7.33 -5.01
CA GLY A 152 10.28 8.70 -4.71
C GLY A 152 11.77 8.74 -4.37
N PRO A 153 12.33 9.95 -4.16
CA PRO A 153 13.77 10.13 -3.98
C PRO A 153 14.34 9.27 -2.86
N GLY A 154 15.24 8.34 -3.21
CA GLY A 154 15.89 7.42 -2.28
C GLY A 154 17.29 7.86 -1.83
N GLY A 155 17.71 9.07 -2.20
CA GLY A 155 19.12 9.45 -2.10
C GLY A 155 19.66 9.58 -0.67
N TYR A 156 18.78 9.72 0.32
CA TYR A 156 19.13 9.68 1.73
C TYR A 156 19.70 8.32 2.17
N LEU A 157 19.36 7.22 1.48
CA LEU A 157 19.89 5.87 1.74
C LEU A 157 20.93 5.45 0.71
N TYR A 158 20.72 5.79 -0.56
CA TYR A 158 21.46 5.18 -1.67
C TYR A 158 22.30 6.17 -2.48
N GLY A 159 22.39 7.44 -2.09
CA GLY A 159 23.21 8.44 -2.77
C GLY A 159 22.52 9.07 -3.98
N ALA A 160 23.27 9.45 -5.01
CA ALA A 160 22.76 10.29 -6.08
C ALA A 160 21.83 9.58 -7.10
N ASP A 161 21.80 8.25 -7.12
CA ASP A 161 21.13 7.47 -8.18
C ASP A 161 19.58 7.54 -8.17
N PRO A 162 18.88 7.20 -7.08
CA PRO A 162 17.42 7.00 -7.15
C PRO A 162 16.64 8.32 -7.05
N MET A 163 16.57 9.08 -8.14
CA MET A 163 15.74 10.29 -8.22
C MET A 163 14.24 9.98 -8.16
N ALA A 164 13.82 8.94 -8.88
CA ALA A 164 12.44 8.45 -8.92
C ALA A 164 12.17 7.36 -7.89
N GLY A 165 13.23 6.65 -7.47
CA GLY A 165 13.15 5.59 -6.47
C GLY A 165 14.11 4.44 -6.75
N ALA A 166 13.91 3.34 -6.05
CA ALA A 166 14.79 2.17 -6.13
C ALA A 166 13.97 0.88 -6.19
N VAL A 167 14.48 -0.11 -6.90
CA VAL A 167 13.96 -1.48 -6.97
C VAL A 167 15.00 -2.39 -6.32
N ASN A 168 14.61 -3.16 -5.32
CA ASN A 168 15.46 -4.14 -4.65
C ASN A 168 14.91 -5.54 -4.91
N ILE A 169 15.71 -6.37 -5.55
CA ILE A 169 15.44 -7.78 -5.75
C ILE A 169 15.98 -8.53 -4.54
N VAL A 170 15.07 -9.13 -3.77
CA VAL A 170 15.42 -9.94 -2.60
C VAL A 170 15.56 -11.39 -3.05
N ARG A 171 16.74 -11.98 -2.83
CA ARG A 171 17.01 -13.36 -3.24
C ARG A 171 16.58 -14.38 -2.18
N LYS A 172 16.23 -15.57 -2.64
CA LYS A 172 16.01 -16.75 -1.80
C LYS A 172 17.28 -17.05 -1.00
N GLN A 173 17.09 -17.32 0.29
CA GLN A 173 18.16 -17.70 1.19
C GLN A 173 18.14 -19.22 1.42
N PRO A 174 19.31 -19.85 1.66
CA PRO A 174 19.36 -21.25 2.00
C PRO A 174 18.63 -21.51 3.33
N VAL A 175 17.81 -22.57 3.36
CA VAL A 175 17.19 -23.04 4.59
C VAL A 175 18.14 -24.01 5.32
N PRO A 176 18.44 -23.82 6.61
CA PRO A 176 19.44 -24.63 7.33
C PRO A 176 19.18 -26.14 7.38
N ASN A 177 17.93 -26.57 7.12
CA ASN A 177 17.46 -27.91 7.47
C ASN A 177 17.55 -28.96 6.34
N ASP A 178 18.14 -28.62 5.18
CA ASP A 178 18.14 -29.50 3.99
C ASP A 178 19.53 -30.01 3.58
N PHE A 179 20.55 -29.86 4.44
CA PHE A 179 21.93 -30.24 4.14
C PHE A 179 22.41 -31.54 4.78
N LEU A 180 21.60 -32.17 5.64
CA LEU A 180 21.94 -33.39 6.37
C LEU A 180 20.86 -34.45 6.08
N GLY A 181 21.09 -35.23 5.03
CA GLY A 181 20.38 -36.50 4.79
C GLY A 181 20.92 -37.63 5.65
#